data_AF-A0A151XE65-F1
#
_entry.id   AF-A0A151XE65-F1
#
_cell.length_a   1.000
_cell.length_b   1.000
_cell.length_c   1.000
_cell.angle_alpha   90.00
_cell.angle_beta   90.00
_cell.angle_gamma   90.00
#
_symmetry.space_group_name_H-M   'P 1'
#
loop_
_entity.id
_entity.type
_entity.pdbx_description
1 polymer ?
#
loop_
_entity_poly.entity_id
_entity_poly.type
_entity_poly.pdbx_seq_one_letter_code
_entity_poly.pdbx_strand_id
1 'polypeptide(L)'
;MSTKSKEKVVAAIRKLFRSSDKIAEPEGAREPVATNSPSRRLLNRHHRPDAVTPMDGPILENPDSTHADRSCFFKAKKSAKDNNECKAVYDKDIGLRRLMKEFNRIQRTQRGDSAFTVELVNDNVFEWFVRLHKIDPDSKLATDMRELKIPHILLHVIFPKEFPFAPPFMRVISPRIDQGFVMHGGAICMELLTPRGWCCAYSVESMIMQFAASVVKGQAQVARVSKPNKEYNRQLAEETFKNLVRTHEKYGWVTPPLAEG
;
A
#
# COMPACT_ATOMS: atom_id res chain seq x y z
N MET A 1 -45.37 22.65 55.13
CA MET A 1 -44.02 22.25 55.60
C MET A 1 -43.20 21.98 54.34
N SER A 2 -42.10 22.69 54.05
CA SER A 2 -40.73 22.49 54.58
C SER A 2 -40.21 21.06 54.36
N THR A 3 -39.05 20.78 53.74
CA THR A 3 -37.95 21.66 53.27
C THR A 3 -37.18 21.09 52.06
N LYS A 4 -36.50 22.01 51.35
CA LYS A 4 -35.36 21.78 50.43
C LYS A 4 -34.33 20.76 50.95
N SER A 5 -33.69 20.00 50.06
CA SER A 5 -32.21 19.90 49.95
C SER A 5 -31.72 18.99 48.80
N LYS A 6 -30.49 19.28 48.32
CA LYS A 6 -29.64 18.48 47.40
C LYS A 6 -29.72 18.68 45.87
N GLU A 7 -30.09 19.87 45.40
CA GLU A 7 -29.53 20.42 44.15
C GLU A 7 -28.33 21.35 44.45
N LYS A 8 -27.11 20.81 44.48
CA LYS A 8 -25.84 21.56 44.33
C LYS A 8 -24.76 20.62 43.80
N VAL A 9 -23.93 21.13 42.86
CA VAL A 9 -22.79 20.43 42.21
C VAL A 9 -23.28 19.32 41.25
N VAL A 10 -23.28 19.45 39.91
CA VAL A 10 -22.43 20.23 38.98
C VAL A 10 -23.29 20.88 37.86
N ALA A 11 -23.44 22.21 37.84
CA ALA A 11 -24.13 22.93 36.75
C ALA A 11 -23.69 24.41 36.60
N ALA A 12 -22.40 24.63 36.34
CA ALA A 12 -21.80 25.85 35.79
C ALA A 12 -20.48 25.41 35.13
N ILE A 13 -20.05 25.87 33.96
CA ILE A 13 -20.13 27.22 33.40
C ILE A 13 -20.55 27.16 31.91
N ARG A 14 -21.75 27.68 31.59
CA ARG A 14 -22.15 28.11 30.24
C ARG A 14 -22.61 29.56 30.31
N LYS A 15 -21.67 30.50 30.23
CA LYS A 15 -21.85 31.96 30.01
C LYS A 15 -20.45 32.55 29.79
N LEU A 16 -20.34 33.58 28.94
CA LEU A 16 -19.14 34.03 28.18
C LEU A 16 -19.03 33.27 26.84
N PHE A 17 -19.56 33.73 25.71
CA PHE A 17 -20.24 35.00 25.40
C PHE A 17 -21.45 34.78 24.46
N ARG A 18 -22.35 35.77 24.40
CA ARG A 18 -23.46 35.86 23.44
C ARG A 18 -23.18 37.05 22.50
N SER A 19 -23.63 36.95 21.25
CA SER A 19 -23.76 38.06 20.26
C SER A 19 -24.31 39.36 20.91
N SER A 20 -24.04 40.59 20.44
CA SER A 20 -23.80 41.07 19.06
C SER A 20 -23.17 42.49 19.09
N ASP A 21 -22.48 42.93 18.02
CA ASP A 21 -22.88 44.09 17.18
C ASP A 21 -21.77 44.69 16.29
N LYS A 22 -22.22 45.38 15.21
CA LYS A 22 -21.43 46.04 14.16
C LYS A 22 -20.88 47.41 14.61
N ILE A 23 -19.85 47.93 13.92
CA ILE A 23 -19.82 49.28 13.29
C ILE A 23 -18.57 49.45 12.38
N ALA A 24 -18.71 50.37 11.42
CA ALA A 24 -17.93 50.75 10.23
C ALA A 24 -16.38 50.83 10.22
N GLU A 25 -15.86 50.75 8.98
CA GLU A 25 -14.59 51.28 8.44
C GLU A 25 -14.38 52.79 8.72
N PRO A 26 -13.12 53.29 8.73
CA PRO A 26 -12.61 53.94 7.50
C PRO A 26 -11.10 53.71 7.18
N GLU A 27 -10.70 54.21 6.00
CA GLU A 27 -9.39 54.13 5.34
C GLU A 27 -8.14 54.54 6.16
N GLY A 28 -6.96 54.07 5.73
CA GLY A 28 -5.69 54.75 6.01
C GLY A 28 -4.42 53.89 5.84
N ALA A 29 -3.62 54.15 4.82
CA ALA A 29 -2.36 53.44 4.58
C ALA A 29 -1.14 54.10 5.26
N ARG A 30 -0.21 53.30 5.82
CA ARG A 30 1.27 53.32 5.58
C ARG A 30 2.09 52.58 6.66
N GLU A 31 3.11 51.86 6.17
CA GLU A 31 4.42 51.51 6.77
C GLU A 31 4.56 50.89 8.20
N PRO A 32 5.36 49.81 8.35
CA PRO A 32 5.95 49.41 9.62
C PRO A 32 7.42 49.87 9.74
N VAL A 33 7.74 50.64 10.78
CA VAL A 33 9.13 50.95 11.19
C VAL A 33 9.47 50.20 12.48
N ALA A 34 10.74 49.79 12.60
CA ALA A 34 11.23 48.76 13.51
C ALA A 34 11.20 49.12 15.02
N THR A 35 11.12 48.07 15.84
CA THR A 35 11.65 48.07 17.22
C THR A 35 12.62 46.89 17.42
N ASN A 36 13.90 47.20 17.63
CA ASN A 36 14.92 46.25 18.06
C ASN A 36 15.00 46.24 19.59
N SER A 37 15.21 45.07 20.21
CA SER A 37 15.72 44.95 21.58
C SER A 37 16.37 43.58 21.84
N PRO A 38 17.33 43.46 22.79
CA PRO A 38 18.49 42.61 22.54
C PRO A 38 18.77 41.52 23.61
N SER A 39 18.99 40.28 23.17
CA SER A 39 19.72 39.19 23.85
C SER A 39 19.76 37.97 22.91
N ARG A 40 20.85 37.21 22.71
CA ARG A 40 22.11 37.09 23.46
C ARG A 40 23.34 37.21 22.53
N ARG A 41 24.49 37.56 23.13
CA ARG A 41 25.83 37.60 22.50
C ARG A 41 26.67 36.41 23.01
N LEU A 42 27.50 35.84 22.12
CA LEU A 42 28.67 34.97 22.42
C LEU A 42 28.29 33.60 23.06
N LEU A 43 28.81 32.42 22.71
CA LEU A 43 29.86 31.94 21.79
C LEU A 43 29.27 30.73 20.98
N ASN A 44 29.88 30.16 19.93
CA ASN A 44 31.18 30.44 19.32
C ASN A 44 31.19 30.24 17.77
N ARG A 45 32.33 30.61 17.18
CA ARG A 45 32.86 30.46 15.82
C ARG A 45 33.49 29.07 15.60
N HIS A 46 33.24 28.42 14.47
CA HIS A 46 34.26 28.04 13.47
C HIS A 46 33.62 27.34 12.25
N HIS A 47 33.98 27.82 11.07
CA HIS A 47 33.60 27.30 9.76
C HIS A 47 34.90 26.94 9.04
N ARG A 48 35.03 25.73 8.47
CA ARG A 48 35.63 25.52 7.14
C ARG A 48 35.45 24.07 6.65
N PRO A 49 35.19 23.86 5.34
CA PRO A 49 35.37 22.59 4.65
C PRO A 49 36.80 22.48 4.07
N ASP A 50 37.20 21.28 3.65
CA ASP A 50 38.12 20.95 2.55
C ASP A 50 38.06 19.41 2.38
N ALA A 51 37.63 18.84 1.26
CA ALA A 51 38.28 18.73 -0.06
C ALA A 51 39.38 17.65 -0.10
N VAL A 52 39.22 16.64 -0.98
CA VAL A 52 40.15 15.50 -1.18
C VAL A 52 40.68 15.53 -2.61
N THR A 53 42.00 15.44 -2.77
CA THR A 53 42.70 15.37 -4.07
C THR A 53 43.79 14.28 -3.97
N PRO A 54 43.98 13.43 -4.99
CA PRO A 54 44.98 12.35 -4.96
C PRO A 54 46.40 12.86 -5.31
N MET A 55 47.41 12.02 -5.10
CA MET A 55 48.79 12.27 -5.55
C MET A 55 49.47 11.01 -6.09
N ASP A 56 50.25 11.16 -7.17
CA ASP A 56 50.87 10.09 -7.96
C ASP A 56 52.36 9.85 -7.64
N GLY A 57 52.74 8.57 -7.48
CA GLY A 57 54.07 7.96 -7.74
C GLY A 57 55.29 8.35 -6.86
N PRO A 58 56.48 7.71 -7.06
CA PRO A 58 56.73 6.41 -7.74
C PRO A 58 57.68 5.41 -7.01
N ILE A 59 57.40 4.12 -7.23
CA ILE A 59 58.27 2.91 -7.40
C ILE A 59 59.72 2.86 -6.83
N LEU A 60 60.01 1.79 -6.06
CA LEU A 60 61.20 0.87 -6.07
C LEU A 60 61.11 0.00 -4.77
N GLU A 61 61.37 -1.32 -4.63
CA GLU A 61 61.67 -2.48 -5.52
C GLU A 61 61.04 -3.79 -4.93
N ASN A 62 61.34 -4.97 -5.50
CA ASN A 62 61.16 -6.31 -4.91
C ASN A 62 62.54 -7.01 -4.83
N PRO A 63 62.80 -7.95 -3.89
CA PRO A 63 62.39 -9.36 -4.04
C PRO A 63 61.92 -9.99 -2.69
N ASP A 64 61.45 -11.24 -2.55
CA ASP A 64 61.38 -12.36 -3.49
C ASP A 64 60.14 -13.24 -3.21
N SER A 65 59.76 -14.11 -4.15
CA SER A 65 58.46 -14.82 -4.13
C SER A 65 58.46 -16.15 -3.36
N THR A 66 57.40 -16.38 -2.56
CA THR A 66 57.02 -17.72 -2.06
C THR A 66 55.58 -18.02 -2.46
N HIS A 67 55.40 -18.53 -3.68
CA HIS A 67 54.08 -18.90 -4.18
C HIS A 67 53.79 -20.37 -3.85
N ALA A 68 52.85 -20.62 -2.94
CA ALA A 68 52.38 -21.96 -2.65
C ALA A 68 51.54 -22.52 -3.82
N ASP A 69 51.74 -23.79 -4.15
CA ASP A 69 50.95 -24.54 -5.11
C ASP A 69 49.71 -25.16 -4.43
N ARG A 70 48.55 -25.07 -5.11
CA ARG A 70 47.63 -26.21 -5.25
C ARG A 70 46.58 -25.97 -6.34
N SER A 71 46.90 -26.46 -7.53
CA SER A 71 45.97 -26.56 -8.66
C SER A 71 44.76 -27.48 -8.37
N CYS A 72 43.55 -26.93 -8.34
CA CYS A 72 42.31 -27.71 -8.27
C CYS A 72 41.78 -28.05 -9.67
N PHE A 73 42.26 -29.15 -10.23
CA PHE A 73 41.73 -29.72 -11.49
C PHE A 73 40.34 -30.34 -11.30
N PHE A 74 39.28 -29.61 -11.68
CA PHE A 74 37.99 -30.23 -12.00
C PHE A 74 37.49 -29.81 -13.39
N LYS A 75 37.66 -30.73 -14.34
CA LYS A 75 37.36 -30.55 -15.76
C LYS A 75 35.86 -30.72 -16.02
N ALA A 76 35.07 -29.67 -15.80
CA ALA A 76 33.62 -29.67 -16.03
C ALA A 76 33.30 -29.84 -17.53
N LYS A 77 33.01 -31.08 -17.94
CA LYS A 77 32.68 -31.44 -19.33
C LYS A 77 31.23 -31.02 -19.61
N LYS A 78 31.06 -29.95 -20.39
CA LYS A 78 29.76 -29.33 -20.70
C LYS A 78 28.95 -30.20 -21.67
N SER A 79 28.09 -31.08 -21.14
CA SER A 79 27.01 -31.69 -21.93
C SER A 79 25.82 -30.73 -21.99
N ALA A 80 25.40 -30.34 -23.18
CA ALA A 80 24.29 -29.41 -23.41
C ALA A 80 23.10 -30.14 -24.04
N LYS A 81 22.40 -30.94 -23.24
CA LYS A 81 21.03 -31.43 -23.47
C LYS A 81 20.37 -31.73 -22.11
N ASP A 82 19.04 -31.58 -22.04
CA ASP A 82 18.15 -31.88 -20.89
C ASP A 82 18.21 -31.00 -19.62
N ASN A 83 18.62 -29.73 -19.74
CA ASN A 83 18.49 -28.76 -18.63
C ASN A 83 17.09 -28.12 -18.49
N ASN A 84 16.17 -28.31 -19.46
CA ASN A 84 14.89 -27.58 -19.49
C ASN A 84 13.79 -28.25 -18.65
N GLU A 85 13.76 -29.58 -18.63
CA GLU A 85 12.71 -30.36 -17.97
C GLU A 85 12.86 -30.35 -16.43
N CYS A 86 14.09 -30.53 -15.94
CA CYS A 86 14.42 -30.49 -14.51
C CYS A 86 14.12 -29.11 -13.88
N LYS A 87 14.32 -28.03 -14.64
CA LYS A 87 14.00 -26.65 -14.20
C LYS A 87 12.49 -26.42 -14.07
N ALA A 88 11.69 -26.94 -15.01
CA ALA A 88 10.23 -26.80 -15.00
C ALA A 88 9.54 -27.56 -13.85
N VAL A 89 10.14 -28.66 -13.39
CA VAL A 89 9.66 -29.41 -12.21
C VAL A 89 9.93 -28.64 -10.91
N TYR A 90 11.14 -28.10 -10.74
CA TYR A 90 11.50 -27.31 -9.56
C TYR A 90 10.72 -25.98 -9.43
N ASP A 91 10.39 -25.33 -10.55
CA ASP A 91 9.71 -24.03 -10.55
C ASP A 91 8.26 -24.13 -10.04
N LYS A 92 7.52 -25.17 -10.52
CA LYS A 92 6.17 -25.51 -10.01
C LYS A 92 6.15 -25.73 -8.49
N ASP A 93 7.21 -26.34 -7.97
CA ASP A 93 7.39 -26.66 -6.56
C ASP A 93 7.73 -25.40 -5.73
N ILE A 94 8.41 -24.38 -6.28
CA ILE A 94 8.64 -23.09 -5.59
C ILE A 94 7.31 -22.36 -5.37
N GLY A 95 6.51 -22.16 -6.43
CA GLY A 95 5.24 -21.44 -6.35
C GLY A 95 4.24 -22.10 -5.41
N LEU A 96 4.06 -23.43 -5.56
CA LEU A 96 3.21 -24.23 -4.70
C LEU A 96 3.61 -24.12 -3.21
N ARG A 97 4.89 -24.34 -2.88
CA ARG A 97 5.37 -24.24 -1.48
C ARG A 97 5.20 -22.83 -0.92
N ARG A 98 5.36 -21.79 -1.73
CA ARG A 98 5.11 -20.41 -1.27
C ARG A 98 3.64 -20.19 -0.98
N LEU A 99 2.73 -20.59 -1.86
CA LEU A 99 1.28 -20.46 -1.65
C LEU A 99 0.80 -21.25 -0.42
N MET A 100 1.28 -22.48 -0.24
CA MET A 100 0.99 -23.27 0.96
C MET A 100 1.49 -22.57 2.23
N LYS A 101 2.64 -21.90 2.21
CA LYS A 101 3.14 -21.10 3.37
C LYS A 101 2.29 -19.86 3.63
N GLU A 102 1.90 -19.12 2.58
CA GLU A 102 1.02 -17.95 2.68
C GLU A 102 -0.35 -18.34 3.24
N PHE A 103 -0.99 -19.36 2.66
CA PHE A 103 -2.29 -19.88 3.10
C PHE A 103 -2.23 -20.37 4.54
N ASN A 104 -1.25 -21.21 4.91
CA ASN A 104 -1.12 -21.70 6.29
C ASN A 104 -0.81 -20.60 7.32
N ARG A 105 -0.20 -19.47 6.92
CA ARG A 105 -0.07 -18.30 7.80
C ARG A 105 -1.44 -17.66 8.03
N ILE A 106 -2.15 -17.33 6.97
CA ILE A 106 -3.49 -16.70 7.03
C ILE A 106 -4.49 -17.58 7.79
N GLN A 107 -4.48 -18.89 7.56
CA GLN A 107 -5.35 -19.88 8.24
C GLN A 107 -5.15 -19.94 9.76
N ARG A 108 -3.98 -19.52 10.27
CA ARG A 108 -3.73 -19.39 11.72
C ARG A 108 -4.28 -18.06 12.25
N THR A 109 -4.02 -16.96 11.55
CA THR A 109 -4.50 -15.62 11.92
C THR A 109 -6.02 -15.50 11.89
N GLN A 110 -6.70 -16.17 10.95
CA GLN A 110 -8.16 -16.02 10.75
C GLN A 110 -9.06 -16.68 11.81
N ARG A 111 -8.50 -17.37 12.83
CA ARG A 111 -9.26 -18.10 13.86
C ARG A 111 -9.90 -17.19 14.94
N GLY A 112 -10.00 -15.90 14.68
CA GLY A 112 -10.52 -14.90 15.61
C GLY A 112 -11.03 -13.68 14.86
N ASP A 113 -10.87 -12.50 15.46
CA ASP A 113 -11.41 -11.23 14.97
C ASP A 113 -10.59 -10.62 13.80
N SER A 114 -10.38 -11.43 12.75
CA SER A 114 -9.57 -11.10 11.58
C SER A 114 -10.25 -10.06 10.68
N ALA A 115 -9.43 -9.23 10.02
CA ALA A 115 -9.93 -8.29 9.02
C ALA A 115 -10.52 -8.97 7.78
N PHE A 116 -10.05 -10.19 7.46
CA PHE A 116 -10.52 -10.97 6.33
C PHE A 116 -10.43 -12.49 6.58
N THR A 117 -11.16 -13.27 5.78
CA THR A 117 -11.08 -14.74 5.74
C THR A 117 -10.82 -15.23 4.32
N VAL A 118 -10.17 -16.38 4.18
CA VAL A 118 -9.79 -16.96 2.88
C VAL A 118 -10.29 -18.40 2.71
N GLU A 119 -10.86 -18.67 1.54
CA GLU A 119 -11.27 -20.00 1.06
C GLU A 119 -10.61 -20.30 -0.29
N LEU A 120 -10.28 -21.57 -0.54
CA LEU A 120 -9.81 -22.03 -1.85
C LEU A 120 -11.00 -22.25 -2.78
N VAL A 121 -10.85 -21.90 -4.06
CA VAL A 121 -11.85 -22.17 -5.09
C VAL A 121 -11.65 -23.59 -5.60
N ASN A 122 -12.61 -24.49 -5.37
CA ASN A 122 -12.53 -25.90 -5.81
C ASN A 122 -11.24 -26.60 -5.34
N ASP A 123 -10.83 -26.36 -4.09
CA ASP A 123 -9.56 -26.83 -3.48
C ASP A 123 -8.28 -26.41 -4.24
N ASN A 124 -8.37 -25.48 -5.18
CA ASN A 124 -7.24 -24.96 -5.95
C ASN A 124 -6.43 -23.95 -5.12
N VAL A 125 -5.24 -24.34 -4.70
CA VAL A 125 -4.30 -23.46 -3.98
C VAL A 125 -3.81 -22.26 -4.81
N PHE A 126 -4.07 -22.21 -6.12
CA PHE A 126 -3.78 -21.08 -7.01
C PHE A 126 -4.98 -20.14 -7.26
N GLU A 127 -6.15 -20.38 -6.68
CA GLU A 127 -7.35 -19.56 -6.89
C GLU A 127 -8.15 -19.41 -5.59
N TRP A 128 -8.20 -18.21 -5.02
CA TRP A 128 -8.74 -17.95 -3.68
C TRP A 128 -9.91 -16.97 -3.72
N PHE A 129 -10.95 -17.23 -2.92
CA PHE A 129 -11.90 -16.21 -2.48
C PHE A 129 -11.43 -15.58 -1.17
N VAL A 130 -11.43 -14.26 -1.13
CA VAL A 130 -11.09 -13.47 0.06
C VAL A 130 -12.33 -12.66 0.44
N ARG A 131 -12.82 -12.83 1.67
CA ARG A 131 -13.90 -12.00 2.22
C ARG A 131 -13.27 -10.99 3.18
N LEU A 132 -13.26 -9.73 2.78
CA LEU A 132 -12.75 -8.61 3.57
C LEU A 132 -13.89 -8.03 4.41
N HIS A 133 -13.90 -8.35 5.71
CA HIS A 133 -14.96 -8.01 6.66
C HIS A 133 -14.75 -6.65 7.31
N LYS A 134 -13.48 -6.25 7.51
CA LYS A 134 -13.11 -4.98 8.13
C LYS A 134 -12.52 -4.00 7.12
N ILE A 135 -13.10 -2.81 7.11
CA ILE A 135 -12.61 -1.59 6.50
C ILE A 135 -12.55 -0.54 7.63
N ASP A 136 -11.76 0.52 7.46
CA ASP A 136 -11.75 1.69 8.34
C ASP A 136 -13.19 2.15 8.67
N PRO A 137 -13.63 2.13 9.95
CA PRO A 137 -15.01 2.39 10.32
C PRO A 137 -15.49 3.82 10.04
N ASP A 138 -14.56 4.77 9.93
CA ASP A 138 -14.82 6.19 9.66
C ASP A 138 -14.92 6.47 8.15
N SER A 139 -14.67 5.47 7.30
CA SER A 139 -14.77 5.60 5.86
C SER A 139 -16.23 5.65 5.35
N LYS A 140 -16.41 6.32 4.20
CA LYS A 140 -17.68 6.31 3.45
C LYS A 140 -18.10 4.89 3.09
N LEU A 141 -17.16 4.06 2.64
CA LEU A 141 -17.37 2.65 2.30
C LEU A 141 -17.89 1.81 3.48
N ALA A 142 -17.29 1.94 4.67
CA ALA A 142 -17.78 1.23 5.86
C ALA A 142 -19.18 1.69 6.27
N THR A 143 -19.49 2.97 6.08
CA THR A 143 -20.83 3.53 6.32
C THR A 143 -21.86 2.93 5.34
N ASP A 144 -21.59 2.95 4.04
CA ASP A 144 -22.43 2.31 3.02
C ASP A 144 -22.63 0.81 3.31
N MET A 145 -21.56 0.09 3.68
CA MET A 145 -21.65 -1.35 3.99
C MET A 145 -22.55 -1.63 5.20
N ARG A 146 -22.50 -0.81 6.25
CA ARG A 146 -23.42 -0.91 7.41
C ARG A 146 -24.86 -0.60 7.01
N GLU A 147 -25.10 0.50 6.29
CA GLU A 147 -26.45 0.90 5.85
C GLU A 147 -27.11 -0.16 4.96
N LEU A 148 -26.35 -0.70 4.00
CA LEU A 148 -26.82 -1.68 3.03
C LEU A 148 -26.72 -3.13 3.54
N LYS A 149 -26.29 -3.35 4.79
CA LYS A 149 -26.10 -4.66 5.43
C LYS A 149 -25.19 -5.61 4.62
N ILE A 150 -24.16 -5.06 3.98
CA ILE A 150 -23.18 -5.82 3.20
C ILE A 150 -22.12 -6.37 4.18
N PRO A 151 -22.02 -7.70 4.37
CA PRO A 151 -21.17 -8.28 5.41
C PRO A 151 -19.68 -8.21 5.10
N HIS A 152 -19.29 -8.18 3.81
CA HIS A 152 -17.91 -8.16 3.38
C HIS A 152 -17.78 -7.70 1.93
N ILE A 153 -16.56 -7.32 1.54
CA ILE A 153 -16.15 -7.22 0.14
C ILE A 153 -15.55 -8.57 -0.26
N LEU A 154 -16.14 -9.21 -1.27
CA LEU A 154 -15.65 -10.45 -1.84
C LEU A 154 -14.65 -10.13 -2.97
N LEU A 155 -13.42 -10.58 -2.79
CA LEU A 155 -12.34 -10.51 -3.78
C LEU A 155 -12.04 -11.91 -4.32
N HIS A 156 -11.51 -11.94 -5.53
CA HIS A 156 -11.01 -13.15 -6.16
C HIS A 156 -9.56 -12.96 -6.58
N VAL A 157 -8.69 -13.86 -6.12
CA VAL A 157 -7.25 -13.80 -6.30
C VAL A 157 -6.81 -15.03 -7.09
N ILE A 158 -6.14 -14.82 -8.21
CA ILE A 158 -5.61 -15.89 -9.09
C ILE A 158 -4.10 -15.75 -9.14
N PHE A 159 -3.39 -16.80 -8.75
CA PHE A 159 -1.94 -16.84 -8.75
C PHE A 159 -1.42 -17.42 -10.07
N PRO A 160 -0.54 -16.72 -10.81
CA PRO A 160 0.07 -17.25 -12.02
C PRO A 160 1.06 -18.37 -11.69
N LYS A 161 1.42 -19.17 -12.70
CA LYS A 161 2.43 -20.24 -12.55
C LYS A 161 3.82 -19.70 -12.16
N GLU A 162 4.11 -18.44 -12.51
CA GLU A 162 5.35 -17.72 -12.18
C GLU A 162 5.34 -17.11 -10.77
N PHE A 163 4.28 -17.28 -9.96
CA PHE A 163 4.27 -16.81 -8.57
C PHE A 163 5.34 -17.54 -7.74
N PRO A 164 6.12 -16.85 -6.87
CA PRO A 164 5.97 -15.47 -6.43
C PRO A 164 6.75 -14.42 -7.24
N PHE A 165 7.34 -14.77 -8.38
CA PHE A 165 8.10 -13.83 -9.22
C PHE A 165 7.19 -12.94 -10.09
N ALA A 166 5.97 -13.37 -10.38
CA ALA A 166 4.90 -12.55 -10.95
C ALA A 166 3.78 -12.27 -9.92
N PRO A 167 3.10 -11.10 -10.01
CA PRO A 167 1.97 -10.77 -9.14
C PRO A 167 0.74 -11.65 -9.40
N PRO A 168 -0.10 -11.88 -8.38
CA PRO A 168 -1.44 -12.42 -8.59
C PRO A 168 -2.35 -11.41 -9.30
N PHE A 169 -3.29 -11.92 -10.08
CA PHE A 169 -4.43 -11.13 -10.56
C PHE A 169 -5.50 -11.09 -9.47
N MET A 170 -5.82 -9.89 -8.97
CA MET A 170 -6.87 -9.67 -7.97
C MET A 170 -7.98 -8.78 -8.52
N ARG A 171 -9.24 -9.16 -8.28
CA ARG A 171 -10.43 -8.38 -8.67
C ARG A 171 -11.51 -8.40 -7.60
N VAL A 172 -12.36 -7.38 -7.59
CA VAL A 172 -13.59 -7.34 -6.79
C VAL A 172 -14.69 -8.16 -7.47
N ILE A 173 -15.42 -8.95 -6.68
CA ILE A 173 -16.63 -9.69 -7.10
C ILE A 173 -17.88 -8.92 -6.69
N SER A 174 -17.94 -8.52 -5.43
CA SER A 174 -19.08 -7.82 -4.82
C SER A 174 -18.65 -7.11 -3.53
N PRO A 175 -19.33 -6.04 -3.09
CA PRO A 175 -20.35 -5.31 -3.83
C PRO A 175 -19.75 -4.56 -5.04
N ARG A 176 -20.59 -3.90 -5.85
CA ARG A 176 -20.09 -2.93 -6.82
C ARG A 176 -19.59 -1.70 -6.06
N ILE A 177 -18.36 -1.28 -6.32
CA ILE A 177 -17.70 -0.12 -5.71
C ILE A 177 -17.52 0.95 -6.80
N ASP A 178 -17.89 2.19 -6.49
CA ASP A 178 -17.47 3.39 -7.23
C ASP A 178 -16.28 4.03 -6.48
N GLN A 179 -15.34 4.62 -7.22
CA GLN A 179 -14.05 5.13 -6.72
C GLN A 179 -13.17 4.02 -6.08
N GLY A 180 -12.32 4.35 -5.11
CA GLY A 180 -11.51 3.36 -4.40
C GLY A 180 -10.42 2.66 -5.21
N PHE A 181 -10.04 3.21 -6.37
CA PHE A 181 -9.20 2.56 -7.38
C PHE A 181 -9.79 1.26 -7.98
N VAL A 182 -11.10 1.04 -7.84
CA VAL A 182 -11.82 -0.07 -8.49
C VAL A 182 -12.38 0.39 -9.84
N MET A 183 -12.16 -0.42 -10.87
CA MET A 183 -12.46 -0.11 -12.27
C MET A 183 -13.49 -1.08 -12.87
N HIS A 184 -13.76 -0.94 -14.17
CA HIS A 184 -14.67 -1.81 -14.93
C HIS A 184 -14.32 -3.30 -14.77
N GLY A 185 -15.35 -4.16 -14.77
CA GLY A 185 -15.22 -5.59 -14.49
C GLY A 185 -14.90 -5.95 -13.02
N GLY A 186 -14.56 -4.97 -12.19
CA GLY A 186 -14.01 -5.18 -10.84
C GLY A 186 -12.47 -5.20 -10.79
N ALA A 187 -11.79 -4.76 -11.86
CA ALA A 187 -10.33 -4.63 -11.86
C ALA A 187 -9.84 -3.62 -10.81
N ILE A 188 -8.60 -3.80 -10.33
CA ILE A 188 -8.03 -3.00 -9.23
C ILE A 188 -6.80 -2.24 -9.74
N CYS A 189 -6.77 -0.92 -9.56
CA CYS A 189 -5.68 -0.05 -9.96
C CYS A 189 -4.68 0.16 -8.80
N MET A 190 -3.70 -0.74 -8.71
CA MET A 190 -2.66 -0.68 -7.68
C MET A 190 -1.30 -1.11 -8.26
N GLU A 191 -0.25 -0.32 -8.01
CA GLU A 191 1.09 -0.54 -8.57
C GLU A 191 1.65 -1.93 -8.21
N LEU A 192 1.50 -2.39 -6.96
CA LEU A 192 1.99 -3.70 -6.54
C LEU A 192 1.36 -4.89 -7.29
N LEU A 193 0.17 -4.75 -7.88
CA LEU A 193 -0.44 -5.83 -8.66
C LEU A 193 0.17 -5.92 -10.07
N THR A 194 1.02 -4.97 -10.47
CA THR A 194 1.62 -4.91 -11.81
C THR A 194 3.06 -5.44 -11.82
N PRO A 195 3.57 -5.93 -12.96
CA PRO A 195 4.92 -6.49 -13.06
C PRO A 195 6.03 -5.53 -12.60
N ARG A 196 5.81 -4.21 -12.73
CA ARG A 196 6.75 -3.16 -12.31
C ARG A 196 6.78 -2.93 -10.79
N GLY A 197 5.62 -3.03 -10.14
CA GLY A 197 5.47 -2.72 -8.71
C GLY A 197 5.50 -3.95 -7.78
N TRP A 198 5.36 -5.15 -8.34
CA TRP A 198 5.35 -6.38 -7.56
C TRP A 198 6.73 -6.72 -6.99
N CYS A 199 6.77 -7.10 -5.72
CA CYS A 199 7.95 -7.67 -5.08
C CYS A 199 7.61 -9.05 -4.52
N CYS A 200 8.42 -10.07 -4.84
CA CYS A 200 8.22 -11.43 -4.35
C CYS A 200 8.32 -11.56 -2.81
N ALA A 201 8.84 -10.54 -2.12
CA ALA A 201 8.87 -10.47 -0.66
C ALA A 201 7.51 -10.08 -0.03
N TYR A 202 6.57 -9.50 -0.79
CA TYR A 202 5.25 -9.17 -0.27
C TYR A 202 4.48 -10.43 0.15
N SER A 203 3.71 -10.32 1.25
CA SER A 203 2.78 -11.37 1.65
C SER A 203 1.43 -11.16 0.96
N VAL A 204 0.66 -12.23 0.81
CA VAL A 204 -0.71 -12.15 0.30
C VAL A 204 -1.58 -11.35 1.29
N GLU A 205 -1.31 -11.50 2.58
CA GLU A 205 -1.91 -10.71 3.66
C GLU A 205 -1.62 -9.20 3.52
N SER A 206 -0.36 -8.78 3.30
CA SER A 206 -0.04 -7.36 3.11
C SER A 206 -0.68 -6.78 1.85
N MET A 207 -0.79 -7.57 0.78
CA MET A 207 -1.47 -7.16 -0.45
C MET A 207 -2.97 -6.91 -0.22
N ILE A 208 -3.66 -7.80 0.51
CA ILE A 208 -5.09 -7.65 0.83
C ILE A 208 -5.30 -6.43 1.76
N MET A 209 -4.44 -6.24 2.76
CA MET A 209 -4.51 -5.07 3.66
C MET A 209 -4.17 -3.75 2.96
N GLN A 210 -3.25 -3.77 1.99
CA GLN A 210 -2.97 -2.59 1.18
C GLN A 210 -4.14 -2.23 0.25
N PHE A 211 -4.89 -3.21 -0.25
CA PHE A 211 -6.15 -2.97 -0.95
C PHE A 211 -7.22 -2.38 -0.02
N ALA A 212 -7.36 -2.92 1.21
CA ALA A 212 -8.27 -2.37 2.22
C ALA A 212 -7.96 -0.88 2.53
N ALA A 213 -6.68 -0.52 2.61
CA ALA A 213 -6.25 0.86 2.77
C ALA A 213 -6.46 1.71 1.51
N SER A 214 -6.25 1.16 0.29
CA SER A 214 -6.41 1.93 -0.95
C SER A 214 -7.86 2.28 -1.25
N VAL A 215 -8.83 1.40 -0.93
CA VAL A 215 -10.26 1.73 -1.10
C VAL A 215 -10.68 2.88 -0.19
N VAL A 216 -10.17 2.94 1.04
CA VAL A 216 -10.40 4.07 1.97
C VAL A 216 -9.75 5.35 1.45
N LYS A 217 -8.45 5.31 1.09
CA LYS A 217 -7.72 6.46 0.52
C LYS A 217 -8.38 6.99 -0.75
N GLY A 218 -8.87 6.11 -1.60
CA GLY A 218 -9.60 6.43 -2.82
C GLY A 218 -11.07 6.80 -2.62
N GLN A 219 -11.51 7.06 -1.37
CA GLN A 219 -12.88 7.43 -1.01
C GLN A 219 -13.97 6.53 -1.61
N ALA A 220 -13.74 5.21 -1.60
CA ALA A 220 -14.67 4.22 -2.10
C ALA A 220 -16.09 4.38 -1.51
N GLN A 221 -17.09 4.09 -2.33
CA GLN A 221 -18.50 4.01 -1.96
C GLN A 221 -19.16 2.81 -2.62
N VAL A 222 -20.23 2.29 -2.02
CA VAL A 222 -21.02 1.23 -2.66
C VAL A 222 -21.91 1.85 -3.73
N ALA A 223 -21.87 1.30 -4.94
CA ALA A 223 -22.66 1.79 -6.06
C ALA A 223 -24.17 1.54 -5.83
N ARG A 224 -24.90 2.57 -5.39
CA ARG A 224 -26.34 2.51 -5.08
C ARG A 224 -27.24 2.30 -6.31
N VAL A 225 -26.73 2.61 -7.52
CA VAL A 225 -27.47 2.46 -8.79
C VAL A 225 -26.74 1.47 -9.69
N SER A 226 -27.38 0.33 -10.00
CA SER A 226 -26.85 -0.63 -10.96
C SER A 226 -26.96 -0.07 -12.38
N LYS A 227 -25.86 0.47 -12.92
CA LYS A 227 -25.77 0.90 -14.31
C LYS A 227 -25.59 -0.34 -15.21
N PRO A 228 -26.37 -0.53 -16.28
CA PRO A 228 -26.36 -1.77 -17.07
C PRO A 228 -24.99 -2.11 -17.67
N ASN A 229 -24.19 -1.10 -18.03
CA ASN A 229 -22.85 -1.29 -18.60
C ASN A 229 -21.72 -1.33 -17.53
N LYS A 230 -22.04 -1.52 -16.24
CA LYS A 230 -21.06 -1.62 -15.14
C LYS A 230 -21.05 -2.99 -14.46
N GLU A 231 -21.20 -4.06 -15.22
CA GLU A 231 -21.17 -5.41 -14.66
C GLU A 231 -19.75 -5.83 -14.27
N TYR A 232 -19.62 -6.51 -13.12
CA TYR A 232 -18.36 -7.11 -12.70
C TYR A 232 -18.27 -8.53 -13.27
N ASN A 233 -17.31 -8.75 -14.17
CA ASN A 233 -17.03 -10.05 -14.74
C ASN A 233 -15.52 -10.21 -14.97
N ARG A 234 -15.06 -11.46 -15.04
CA ARG A 234 -13.63 -11.78 -15.12
C ARG A 234 -12.95 -11.24 -16.39
N GLN A 235 -13.58 -11.41 -17.55
CA GLN A 235 -13.00 -11.03 -18.85
C GLN A 235 -12.76 -9.52 -18.93
N LEU A 236 -13.77 -8.72 -18.58
CA LEU A 236 -13.68 -7.26 -18.56
C LEU A 236 -12.68 -6.76 -17.51
N ALA A 237 -12.55 -7.45 -16.37
CA ALA A 237 -11.54 -7.11 -15.37
C ALA A 237 -10.12 -7.37 -15.89
N GLU A 238 -9.87 -8.52 -16.54
CA GLU A 238 -8.59 -8.86 -17.15
C GLU A 238 -8.21 -7.90 -18.29
N GLU A 239 -9.17 -7.51 -19.12
CA GLU A 239 -8.96 -6.51 -20.19
C GLU A 239 -8.65 -5.13 -19.61
N THR A 240 -9.46 -4.66 -18.67
CA THR A 240 -9.26 -3.37 -17.99
C THR A 240 -7.89 -3.31 -17.32
N PHE A 241 -7.48 -4.40 -16.65
CA PHE A 241 -6.17 -4.51 -16.03
C PHE A 241 -5.01 -4.52 -17.04
N LYS A 242 -5.14 -5.20 -18.19
CA LYS A 242 -4.13 -5.15 -19.27
C LYS A 242 -3.95 -3.73 -19.82
N ASN A 243 -5.04 -3.00 -20.01
CA ASN A 243 -5.00 -1.61 -20.49
C ASN A 243 -4.41 -0.66 -19.45
N LEU A 244 -4.74 -0.86 -18.17
CA LEU A 244 -4.17 -0.16 -17.01
C LEU A 244 -2.66 -0.31 -16.94
N VAL A 245 -2.13 -1.54 -17.02
CA VAL A 245 -0.69 -1.82 -17.00
C VAL A 245 0.02 -1.06 -18.12
N ARG A 246 -0.46 -1.15 -19.37
CA ARG A 246 0.10 -0.42 -20.53
C ARG A 246 0.10 1.10 -20.34
N THR A 247 -0.97 1.65 -19.77
CA THR A 247 -1.07 3.09 -19.49
C THR A 247 -0.05 3.52 -18.45
N HIS A 248 0.12 2.78 -17.35
CA HIS A 248 1.10 3.10 -16.31
C HIS A 248 2.56 2.77 -16.70
N GLU A 249 2.80 1.83 -17.62
CA GLU A 249 4.10 1.65 -18.25
C GLU A 249 4.48 2.87 -19.11
N LYS A 250 3.53 3.43 -19.87
CA LYS A 250 3.76 4.57 -20.76
C LYS A 250 3.86 5.91 -20.05
N TYR A 251 3.01 6.15 -19.05
CA TYR A 251 2.87 7.46 -18.39
C TYR A 251 3.34 7.49 -16.92
N GLY A 252 3.73 6.34 -16.37
CA GLY A 252 4.16 6.21 -14.97
C GLY A 252 3.00 6.08 -13.97
N TRP A 253 3.38 5.91 -12.70
CA TRP A 253 2.47 5.95 -11.57
C TRP A 253 2.50 7.34 -10.94
N VAL A 254 1.35 8.01 -10.91
CA VAL A 254 1.15 9.25 -10.18
C VAL A 254 0.08 9.02 -9.12
N THR A 255 0.29 9.52 -7.91
CA THR A 255 -0.81 9.70 -6.97
C THR A 255 -1.55 10.95 -7.43
N PRO A 256 -2.85 10.89 -7.80
CA PRO A 256 -3.62 12.09 -8.09
C PRO A 256 -3.55 13.02 -6.87
N PRO A 257 -3.49 14.36 -7.05
CA PRO A 257 -3.65 15.27 -5.95
C PRO A 257 -4.90 14.88 -5.16
N LEU A 258 -4.80 14.83 -3.83
CA LEU A 258 -5.99 14.83 -2.99
C LEU A 258 -6.70 16.13 -3.31
N ALA A 259 -7.81 16.06 -4.05
CA ALA A 259 -8.56 17.26 -4.42
C ALA A 259 -8.96 17.97 -3.12
N GLU A 260 -8.43 19.19 -2.94
CA GLU A 260 -8.89 20.08 -1.88
C GLU A 260 -10.38 20.33 -2.14
N GLY A 261 -11.21 19.97 -1.16
CA GLY A 261 -12.66 20.10 -1.19
C GLY A 261 -13.15 21.15 -0.21
#